data_AF-A0A1F5AWZ1-F1
#
_entry.id   AF-A0A1F5AWZ1-F1
#
_cell.length_a   1.000
_cell.length_b   1.000
_cell.length_c   1.000
_cell.angle_alpha   90.00
_cell.angle_beta   90.00
_cell.angle_gamma   90.00
#
_symmetry.space_group_name_H-M   'P 1'
#
loop_
_entity.id
_entity.type
_entity.pdbx_description
1 polymer ?
#
loop_
_entity_poly.entity_id
_entity_poly.type
_entity_poly.pdbx_seq_one_letter_code
_entity_poly.pdbx_strand_id
1 'polypeptide(L)' 'MEAVSWGRQHHIRAVFMEANASPKMAEMLARELRAEILVLHAGANLSKKEWESGRSFFDIMEENLVNLKKGLACE' A
#
# COMPACT_ATOMS: atom_id res chain seq x y z
N MET A 1 -5.48 -12.85 16.20
CA MET A 1 -6.17 -12.28 15.01
C MET A 1 -5.90 -13.23 13.85
N GLU A 2 -6.94 -13.74 13.20
CA GLU A 2 -6.81 -14.77 12.15
C GLU A 2 -5.91 -14.31 10.98
N ALA A 3 -6.09 -13.08 10.51
CA ALA A 3 -5.30 -12.49 9.42
C ALA A 3 -3.78 -12.50 9.68
N VAL A 4 -3.35 -12.24 10.92
CA VAL A 4 -1.92 -12.25 11.28
C VAL A 4 -1.36 -13.68 11.25
N SER A 5 -2.13 -14.66 11.74
CA SER A 5 -1.74 -16.07 11.70
C SER A 5 -1.59 -16.55 10.25
N TRP A 6 -2.58 -16.27 9.41
CA TRP A 6 -2.57 -16.59 7.99
C TRP A 6 -1.39 -15.92 7.26
N GLY A 7 -1.17 -14.62 7.50
CA GLY A 7 -0.08 -13.88 6.88
C GLY A 7 1.31 -14.41 7.24
N ARG A 8 1.51 -14.84 8.51
CA ARG A 8 2.77 -15.49 8.93
C ARG A 8 2.97 -16.83 8.25
N GLN A 9 1.92 -17.65 8.17
CA GLN A 9 1.97 -18.97 7.51
C GLN A 9 2.28 -18.88 6.02
N HIS A 10 1.90 -17.78 5.37
CA HIS A 10 2.12 -17.58 3.93
C HIS A 10 3.28 -16.63 3.63
N HIS A 11 4.08 -16.26 4.64
CA HIS A 11 5.24 -15.40 4.50
C HIS A 11 4.93 -14.10 3.73
N ILE A 12 3.83 -13.44 4.06
CA ILE A 12 3.43 -12.18 3.44
C ILE A 12 4.53 -11.14 3.66
N ARG A 13 4.99 -10.53 2.57
CA ARG A 13 6.13 -9.60 2.55
C ARG A 13 5.71 -8.14 2.47
N ALA A 14 4.47 -7.86 2.08
CA ALA A 14 3.96 -6.50 1.92
C ALA A 14 2.51 -6.37 2.42
N VAL A 15 2.22 -5.22 3.02
CA VAL A 15 0.89 -4.75 3.39
C VAL A 15 0.61 -3.49 2.57
N PHE A 16 -0.37 -3.56 1.67
CA PHE A 16 -0.81 -2.40 0.90
C PHE A 16 -1.85 -1.61 1.68
N MET A 17 -1.72 -0.27 1.68
CA MET A 17 -2.71 0.63 2.27
C MET A 17 -3.12 1.72 1.29
N GLU A 18 -4.34 2.23 1.44
CA GLU A 18 -4.80 3.40 0.69
C GLU A 18 -4.09 4.67 1.17
N ALA A 19 -3.86 5.60 0.24
CA ALA A 19 -3.14 6.85 0.51
C ALA A 19 -3.83 7.75 1.55
N ASN A 20 -5.18 7.75 1.57
CA ASN A 20 -5.97 8.62 2.45
C ASN A 20 -6.47 7.93 3.72
N ALA A 21 -6.05 6.69 3.97
CA ALA A 21 -6.42 5.93 5.16
C ALA A 21 -5.41 6.15 6.31
N SER A 22 -5.87 5.97 7.56
CA SER A 22 -4.99 6.00 8.73
C SER A 22 -3.97 4.83 8.66
N PRO A 23 -2.66 5.09 8.86
CA PRO A 23 -1.64 4.05 8.75
C PRO A 23 -1.63 3.08 9.93
N LYS A 24 -2.28 3.40 11.06
CA LYS A 24 -2.18 2.63 12.32
C LYS A 24 -2.45 1.14 12.16
N MET A 25 -3.44 0.77 11.34
CA MET A 25 -3.77 -0.65 11.11
C MET A 25 -2.69 -1.31 10.25
N ALA A 26 -2.25 -0.66 9.18
CA ALA A 26 -1.18 -1.17 8.32
C ALA A 26 0.13 -1.33 9.09
N GLU A 27 0.49 -0.36 9.94
CA GLU A 27 1.65 -0.39 10.83
C GLU A 27 1.58 -1.55 11.83
N MET A 28 0.41 -1.79 12.42
CA MET A 28 0.22 -2.92 13.33
C MET A 28 0.43 -4.25 12.60
N LEU A 29 -0.21 -4.43 11.44
CA LEU A 29 -0.10 -5.66 10.65
C LEU A 29 1.31 -5.89 10.14
N ALA A 30 1.94 -4.87 9.57
CA ALA A 30 3.31 -4.93 9.08
C ALA A 30 4.32 -5.30 10.18
N ARG A 31 4.17 -4.73 11.39
CA ARG A 31 4.99 -5.08 12.54
C ARG A 31 4.83 -6.56 12.94
N GLU A 32 3.59 -7.04 13.01
CA GLU A 32 3.32 -8.44 13.39
C GLU A 32 3.78 -9.45 12.32
N LEU A 33 3.75 -9.05 11.05
CA LEU A 33 4.11 -9.88 9.89
C LEU A 33 5.58 -9.74 9.47
N ARG A 34 6.31 -8.73 9.99
CA ARG A 34 7.61 -8.29 9.46
C ARG A 34 7.55 -7.98 7.95
N ALA A 35 6.44 -7.40 7.53
CA ALA A 35 6.16 -7.02 6.15
C ALA A 35 6.46 -5.53 5.92
N GLU A 36 6.72 -5.17 4.68
CA GLU A 36 6.83 -3.76 4.26
C GLU A 36 5.45 -3.12 4.08
N ILE A 37 5.32 -1.82 4.35
CA ILE A 37 4.10 -1.08 4.06
C ILE A 37 4.28 -0.36 2.73
N LEU A 38 3.33 -0.56 1.82
CA LEU A 38 3.31 0.06 0.49
C LEU A 38 1.99 0.78 0.27
N VAL A 39 2.03 1.87 -0.48
CA VAL A 39 0.80 2.62 -0.82
C VAL A 39 0.21 2.06 -2.10
N LEU A 40 -1.11 1.85 -2.11
CA LEU A 40 -1.89 1.56 -3.29
C LEU A 40 -3.02 2.58 -3.37
N HIS A 41 -2.84 3.60 -4.19
CA HIS A 41 -3.75 4.73 -4.31
C HIS A 41 -4.89 4.39 -5.28
N ALA A 42 -6.14 4.32 -4.82
CA ALA A 42 -7.31 3.95 -5.63
C ALA A 42 -7.61 4.92 -6.79
N GLY A 43 -7.15 6.17 -6.71
CA GLY A 43 -7.32 7.19 -7.75
C GLY A 43 -8.69 7.86 -7.75
N ALA A 44 -9.61 7.39 -6.90
CA ALA A 44 -10.97 7.93 -6.80
C ALA A 44 -11.05 9.24 -6.01
N ASN A 45 -10.17 9.43 -5.02
CA ASN A 45 -10.18 10.59 -4.12
C ASN A 45 -8.76 11.16 -4.00
N LEU A 46 -8.57 12.37 -4.48
CA LEU A 46 -7.30 13.10 -4.34
C LEU A 46 -7.32 13.95 -3.08
N SER A 47 -6.20 13.97 -2.36
CA SER A 47 -5.98 15.00 -1.35
C SER A 47 -5.87 16.38 -2.02
N LYS A 48 -6.08 17.44 -1.24
CA LYS A 48 -5.92 18.83 -1.72
C LYS A 48 -4.54 19.05 -2.35
N LYS A 49 -3.49 18.47 -1.75
CA LYS A 49 -2.12 18.58 -2.24
C LYS A 49 -1.93 17.89 -3.59
N GLU A 50 -2.47 16.68 -3.75
CA GLU A 50 -2.39 15.94 -5.02
C GLU A 50 -3.16 16.67 -6.13
N TRP A 51 -4.34 17.20 -5.81
CA TRP A 51 -5.11 18.04 -6.72
C TRP A 51 -4.31 19.27 -7.17
N GLU A 52 -3.73 20.00 -6.22
CA GLU A 52 -2.93 21.20 -6.50
C GLU A 52 -1.64 20.90 -7.27
N SER A 53 -1.07 19.70 -7.13
CA SER A 53 0.08 19.27 -7.93
C SER A 53 -0.23 18.98 -9.40
N GLY A 54 -1.51 18.97 -9.81
CA GLY A 54 -1.92 18.66 -11.18
C GLY A 54 -1.68 17.22 -11.58
N ARG A 55 -1.56 16.32 -10.60
CA ARG A 55 -1.22 14.91 -10.82
C ARG A 55 -2.39 14.18 -11.50
N SER A 56 -2.10 13.46 -12.57
CA SER A 56 -3.09 12.72 -13.36
C SER A 56 -3.36 11.34 -12.78
N PHE A 57 -4.43 10.69 -13.27
CA PHE A 57 -4.71 9.30 -12.97
C PHE A 57 -3.55 8.36 -13.38
N PHE A 58 -2.88 8.64 -14.50
CA PHE A 58 -1.78 7.82 -14.97
C PHE A 58 -0.56 7.93 -14.05
N ASP A 59 -0.22 9.13 -13.58
CA ASP A 59 0.86 9.33 -12.60
C ASP A 59 0.60 8.54 -11.30
N ILE A 60 -0.68 8.39 -10.92
CA ILE A 60 -1.09 7.57 -9.77
C ILE A 60 -0.91 6.08 -10.06
N MET A 61 -1.33 5.62 -11.23
CA MET A 61 -1.20 4.22 -11.61
C MET A 61 0.26 3.80 -11.84
N GLU A 62 1.12 4.70 -12.31
CA GLU A 62 2.55 4.45 -12.45
C GLU A 62 3.24 4.26 -11.09
N GLU A 63 2.94 5.10 -10.10
CA GLU A 63 3.44 4.90 -8.73
C GLU A 63 2.88 3.61 -8.10
N ASN A 64 1.59 3.31 -8.34
CA ASN A 64 1.01 2.02 -7.93
C ASN A 64 1.75 0.84 -8.55
N LEU A 65 2.10 0.93 -9.84
CA LEU A 65 2.82 -0.13 -10.53
C LEU A 65 4.19 -0.38 -9.90
N VAL A 66 4.92 0.68 -9.52
CA VAL A 66 6.20 0.57 -8.79
C VAL A 66 6.01 -0.16 -7.46
N ASN A 67 4.99 0.23 -6.68
CA ASN A 67 4.71 -0.41 -5.38
C ASN A 67 4.23 -1.86 -5.55
N LEU A 68 3.40 -2.16 -6.55
CA LEU A 68 2.94 -3.51 -6.84
C LEU A 68 4.11 -4.41 -7.22
N LYS A 69 4.99 -3.96 -8.13
CA LYS A 69 6.22 -4.68 -8.49
C LYS A 69 7.06 -5.01 -7.26
N LYS A 70 7.27 -4.02 -6.38
CA LYS A 70 8.02 -4.21 -5.14
C LYS A 70 7.37 -5.23 -4.21
N GLY A 71 6.08 -5.09 -3.91
CA GLY A 71 5.37 -5.96 -2.98
C GLY A 71 5.17 -7.40 -3.49
N LEU A 72 5.03 -7.56 -4.80
CA LEU A 72 4.91 -8.86 -5.46
C LEU A 72 6.26 -9.51 -5.78
N ALA A 73 7.38 -8.80 -5.56
CA ALA A 73 8.73 -9.22 -5.95
C ALA A 73 8.84 -9.54 -7.45
N CYS A 74 8.28 -8.66 -8.29
CA CYS A 74 8.40 -8.71 -9.74
C CYS A 74 9.35 -7.60 -10.21
N GLU A 75 10.34 -7.94 -11.05
CA GLU A 75 11.24 -6.99 -11.70
C GLU A 75 10.55 -6.25 -12.88
#